data_AF-A0A0F2L6Z8-F1
#
_entry.id   AF-A0A0F2L6Z8-F1
#
_cell.length_a   1.000
_cell.length_b   1.000
_cell.length_c   1.000
_cell.angle_alpha   90.00
_cell.angle_beta   90.00
_cell.angle_gamma   90.00
#
_symmetry.space_group_name_H-M   'P 1'
#
loop_
_entity.id
_entity.type
_entity.pdbx_description
1 polymer ?
#
loop_
_entity_poly.entity_id
_entity_poly.type
_entity_poly.pdbx_seq_one_letter_code
_entity_poly.pdbx_strand_id
1 'polypeptide(L)'
;FQKVSGAILVIYLIGHTLVISTAFNLGHPTPLTWNAIIGMVEGPVVYGHVHVGTIIEYLIALLAAVHGANGFRLILTQYFGIGLPRPGRHAFPRAVPSVKKASQESLKYIAIIVILIFLILATLVAFIW
;
A
#
# COMPACT_ATOMS: atom_id res chain seq x y z
N PHE A 1 -5.56 -0.10 10.57
CA PHE A 1 -5.28 -0.05 9.12
C PHE A 1 -4.10 -0.94 8.72
N GLN A 2 -2.87 -0.73 9.21
CA GLN A 2 -1.66 -1.49 8.78
C GLN A 2 -1.82 -3.01 8.66
N LYS A 3 -2.42 -3.66 9.66
CA LYS A 3 -2.64 -5.12 9.66
C LYS A 3 -3.59 -5.56 8.53
N VAL A 4 -4.70 -4.83 8.36
CA VAL A 4 -5.73 -5.12 7.36
C VAL A 4 -5.20 -4.84 5.95
N SER A 5 -4.55 -3.68 5.75
CA SER A 5 -3.96 -3.35 4.45
C SER A 5 -2.86 -4.33 4.05
N GLY A 6 -2.05 -4.79 5.01
CA GLY A 6 -1.04 -5.82 4.75
C GLY A 6 -1.66 -7.16 4.32
N ALA A 7 -2.71 -7.62 4.99
CA ALA A 7 -3.40 -8.86 4.61
C ALA A 7 -3.99 -8.79 3.20
N ILE A 8 -4.62 -7.67 2.83
CA ILE A 8 -5.16 -7.45 1.48
C ILE A 8 -4.03 -7.47 0.45
N LEU A 9 -2.91 -6.78 0.70
CA LEU A 9 -1.77 -6.75 -0.22
C LEU A 9 -1.12 -8.13 -0.40
N VAL A 10 -1.07 -8.96 0.64
CA VAL A 10 -0.58 -10.35 0.53
C VAL A 10 -1.49 -11.17 -0.37
N ILE A 11 -2.81 -11.10 -0.16
CA ILE A 11 -3.79 -11.81 -1.00
C ILE A 11 -3.69 -11.34 -2.45
N TYR A 12 -3.61 -10.03 -2.67
CA TYR A 12 -3.41 -9.45 -3.99
C TYR A 12 -2.12 -9.96 -4.63
N LEU A 13 -0.98 -9.95 -3.92
CA LEU A 13 0.31 -10.38 -4.45
C LEU A 13 0.30 -11.85 -4.87
N ILE A 14 -0.37 -12.73 -4.11
CA ILE A 14 -0.53 -14.13 -4.47
C ILE A 14 -1.32 -14.24 -5.79
N GLY A 15 -2.49 -13.61 -5.87
CA GLY A 15 -3.31 -13.62 -7.09
C GLY A 15 -2.58 -13.02 -8.30
N HIS A 16 -1.90 -11.90 -8.09
CA HIS A 16 -1.14 -11.21 -9.12
C HIS A 16 0.02 -12.08 -9.64
N THR A 17 0.72 -12.80 -8.76
CA THR A 17 1.79 -13.73 -9.18
C THR A 17 1.23 -14.88 -10.01
N LEU A 18 0.05 -15.40 -9.68
CA LEU A 18 -0.63 -16.44 -10.46
C LEU A 18 -1.10 -15.95 -11.83
N VAL A 19 -1.54 -14.70 -11.92
CA VAL A 19 -1.88 -14.06 -13.21
C VAL A 19 -0.61 -13.91 -14.07
N ILE A 20 0.46 -13.34 -13.50
CA ILE A 20 1.72 -13.13 -14.22
C ILE A 20 2.38 -14.46 -14.63
N SER A 21 2.23 -15.54 -13.87
CA SER A 21 2.81 -16.84 -14.25
C SER A 21 2.24 -17.38 -15.58
N THR A 22 1.05 -16.95 -16.00
CA THR A 22 0.45 -17.29 -17.31
C THR A 22 1.21 -16.67 -18.49
N ALA A 23 1.84 -15.51 -18.31
CA ALA A 23 2.72 -14.89 -19.31
C ALA A 23 3.98 -15.72 -19.57
N PHE A 24 4.44 -16.46 -18.56
CA PHE A 24 5.65 -17.27 -18.62
C PHE A 24 5.35 -18.77 -18.83
N ASN A 25 4.09 -19.14 -19.03
CA ASN A 25 3.64 -20.52 -19.16
C ASN A 25 4.08 -21.41 -17.97
N LEU A 26 4.10 -20.87 -16.76
CA LEU A 26 4.56 -21.56 -15.56
C LEU A 26 3.38 -22.18 -14.80
N GLY A 27 3.34 -23.51 -14.74
CA GLY A 27 2.54 -24.24 -13.76
C GLY A 27 1.03 -24.33 -14.04
N HIS A 28 0.58 -24.11 -15.28
CA HIS A 28 -0.84 -24.19 -15.64
C HIS A 28 -1.19 -25.52 -16.32
N PRO A 29 -2.15 -26.29 -15.80
CA PRO A 29 -2.54 -27.59 -16.36
C PRO A 29 -3.33 -27.48 -17.67
N THR A 30 -3.83 -26.29 -18.00
CA THR A 30 -4.54 -25.97 -19.25
C THR A 30 -3.82 -24.83 -19.98
N PRO A 31 -4.01 -24.67 -21.31
CA PRO A 31 -3.45 -23.55 -22.06
C PRO A 31 -4.20 -22.25 -21.74
N LEU A 32 -4.10 -21.79 -20.50
CA LEU A 32 -4.47 -20.44 -20.10
C LEU A 32 -3.42 -19.50 -20.68
N THR A 33 -3.78 -18.85 -21.79
CA THR A 33 -2.92 -17.84 -22.40
C THR A 33 -3.01 -16.53 -21.60
N TRP A 34 -1.89 -15.82 -21.53
CA TRP A 34 -1.83 -14.46 -20.97
C TRP A 34 -2.97 -13.58 -21.46
N ASN A 35 -3.22 -13.57 -22.78
CA ASN A 35 -4.25 -12.74 -23.41
C ASN A 35 -5.67 -13.03 -22.88
N ALA A 36 -5.99 -14.31 -22.61
CA ALA A 36 -7.29 -14.68 -22.07
C ALA A 36 -7.45 -14.22 -20.61
N ILE A 37 -6.41 -14.37 -19.80
CA ILE A 37 -6.45 -14.00 -18.38
C ILE A 37 -6.40 -12.49 -18.20
N ILE A 38 -5.51 -11.78 -18.91
CA ILE A 38 -5.39 -10.33 -18.76
C ILE A 38 -6.67 -9.62 -19.22
N GLY A 39 -7.32 -10.09 -20.30
CA GLY A 39 -8.61 -9.55 -20.74
C GLY A 39 -9.73 -9.76 -19.71
N MET A 40 -9.70 -10.88 -18.97
CA MET A 40 -10.63 -11.11 -17.85
C MET A 40 -10.35 -10.21 -16.66
N VAL A 41 -9.07 -9.99 -16.32
CA VAL A 41 -8.64 -9.16 -15.19
C VAL A 41 -8.89 -7.66 -15.46
N GLU A 42 -8.59 -7.19 -16.67
CA GLU A 42 -8.91 -5.83 -17.11
C GLU A 42 -10.43 -5.59 -17.05
N GLY A 43 -11.23 -6.57 -17.51
CA GLY A 43 -12.67 -6.45 -17.47
C GLY A 43 -13.22 -5.35 -18.41
N PRO A 44 -14.48 -4.94 -18.22
CA PRO A 44 -15.13 -4.03 -19.17
C PRO A 44 -14.52 -2.63 -19.13
N VAL A 45 -14.53 -1.98 -20.30
CA VAL A 45 -14.19 -0.55 -20.44
C VAL A 45 -15.18 0.28 -19.66
N VAL A 46 -14.67 1.20 -18.85
CA VAL A 46 -15.47 2.20 -18.13
C VAL A 46 -15.53 3.49 -18.94
N TYR A 47 -14.38 4.00 -19.38
CA TYR A 47 -14.28 5.21 -20.21
C TYR A 47 -12.91 5.31 -20.89
N GLY A 48 -12.88 5.57 -22.20
CA GLY A 48 -11.62 5.72 -22.94
C GLY A 48 -10.75 4.45 -22.83
N HIS A 49 -9.52 4.61 -22.34
CA HIS A 49 -8.58 3.51 -22.07
C HIS A 49 -8.73 2.90 -20.66
N VAL A 50 -9.68 3.37 -19.85
CA VAL A 50 -9.84 2.96 -18.45
C VAL A 50 -10.78 1.75 -18.38
N HIS A 51 -10.30 0.67 -17.76
CA HIS A 51 -11.06 -0.53 -17.50
C HIS A 51 -11.36 -0.69 -16.00
N VAL A 52 -12.25 -1.62 -15.63
CA VAL A 52 -12.50 -1.97 -14.22
C VAL A 52 -11.22 -2.42 -13.52
N GLY A 53 -10.38 -3.21 -14.20
CA GLY A 53 -9.07 -3.64 -13.72
C GLY A 53 -8.16 -2.46 -13.40
N THR A 54 -8.13 -1.42 -14.24
CA THR A 54 -7.37 -0.18 -14.00
C THR A 54 -7.79 0.49 -12.68
N ILE A 55 -9.10 0.53 -12.38
CA ILE A 55 -9.61 1.10 -11.12
C ILE A 55 -9.18 0.24 -9.94
N ILE A 56 -9.24 -1.08 -10.06
CA ILE A 56 -8.80 -2.01 -9.00
C ILE A 56 -7.30 -1.86 -8.74
N GLU A 57 -6.48 -1.84 -9.78
CA GLU A 57 -5.03 -1.64 -9.68
C GLU A 57 -4.69 -0.28 -9.06
N TYR A 58 -5.40 0.78 -9.45
CA TYR A 58 -5.28 2.09 -8.83
C TYR A 58 -5.58 2.04 -7.33
N LEU A 59 -6.69 1.41 -6.91
CA LEU A 59 -7.02 1.25 -5.49
C LEU A 59 -5.97 0.43 -4.73
N ILE A 60 -5.41 -0.62 -5.35
CA ILE A 60 -4.34 -1.41 -4.77
C ILE A 60 -3.05 -0.59 -4.64
N ALA A 61 -2.71 0.24 -5.63
CA ALA A 61 -1.57 1.14 -5.57
C ALA A 61 -1.71 2.16 -4.43
N LEU A 62 -2.90 2.73 -4.24
CA LEU A 62 -3.18 3.60 -3.09
C LEU A 62 -3.03 2.86 -1.77
N LEU A 63 -3.56 1.64 -1.69
CA LEU A 63 -3.44 0.81 -0.50
C LEU A 63 -1.98 0.50 -0.17
N ALA A 64 -1.17 0.19 -1.19
CA ALA A 64 0.26 -0.05 -1.07
C ALA A 64 1.01 1.20 -0.60
N ALA A 65 0.68 2.38 -1.13
CA ALA A 65 1.28 3.65 -0.70
C ALA A 65 0.98 3.94 0.77
N VAL A 66 -0.28 3.80 1.20
CA VAL A 66 -0.66 4.01 2.61
C VAL A 66 0.00 2.98 3.53
N HIS A 67 0.00 1.71 3.14
CA HIS A 67 0.64 0.63 3.90
C HIS A 67 2.15 0.84 4.00
N GLY A 68 2.82 1.17 2.90
CA GLY A 68 4.27 1.38 2.84
C GLY A 68 4.70 2.58 3.66
N ALA A 69 4.07 3.74 3.44
CA ALA A 69 4.43 4.98 4.15
C ALA A 69 4.20 4.86 5.66
N ASN A 70 3.07 4.29 6.09
CA ASN A 70 2.82 4.08 7.52
C ASN A 70 3.68 2.95 8.09
N GLY A 71 3.99 1.90 7.32
CA GLY A 71 4.91 0.84 7.71
C GLY A 71 6.31 1.38 7.97
N PHE A 72 6.82 2.22 7.08
CA PHE A 72 8.10 2.90 7.26
C PHE A 72 8.12 3.78 8.51
N ARG A 73 7.06 4.57 8.74
CA ARG A 73 6.89 5.35 9.97
C ARG A 73 6.95 4.47 11.22
N LEU A 74 6.31 3.30 11.19
CA LEU A 74 6.34 2.34 12.30
C LEU A 74 7.74 1.75 12.49
N ILE A 75 8.46 1.44 11.41
CA ILE A 75 9.86 0.98 11.49
C ILE A 75 10.74 2.01 12.20
N LEU A 76 10.70 3.27 11.75
CA LEU A 76 11.49 4.35 12.36
C LEU A 76 11.15 4.55 13.84
N THR A 77 9.87 4.52 14.19
CA THR A 77 9.43 4.80 15.56
C THR A 77 9.60 3.61 16.50
N GLN A 78 9.31 2.38 16.07
CA GLN A 78 9.27 1.20 16.94
C GLN A 78 10.59 0.44 17.00
N TYR A 79 11.31 0.32 15.88
CA TYR A 79 12.57 -0.41 15.83
C TYR A 79 13.78 0.48 16.07
N PHE A 80 13.76 1.71 15.52
CA PHE A 80 14.88 2.65 15.66
C PHE A 80 14.67 3.71 16.74
N GLY A 81 13.50 3.74 17.38
CA GLY A 81 13.18 4.71 18.44
C GLY A 81 13.15 6.18 17.99
N ILE A 82 13.13 6.44 16.68
CA ILE A 82 13.16 7.79 16.13
C ILE A 82 11.86 8.50 16.50
N GLY A 83 12.00 9.67 17.12
CA GLY A 83 10.88 10.48 17.57
C GLY A 83 10.15 9.93 18.80
N LEU A 84 10.65 8.87 19.45
CA LEU A 84 10.20 8.47 20.78
C LEU A 84 10.76 9.41 21.84
N PRO A 85 10.01 9.70 22.91
CA PRO A 85 10.56 10.43 24.04
C PRO A 85 11.65 9.62 24.73
N ARG A 86 12.66 10.32 25.28
CA ARG A 86 13.61 9.68 26.19
C ARG A 86 12.84 8.99 27.33
N PRO A 87 13.26 7.79 27.76
CA PRO A 87 12.67 7.14 28.92
C PRO A 87 12.69 8.12 30.11
N GLY A 88 11.52 8.53 30.57
CA GLY A 88 11.37 9.36 31.75
C GLY A 88 11.27 8.48 33.00
N ARG A 89 11.78 8.98 34.13
CA ARG A 89 11.54 8.34 35.43
C ARG A 89 10.03 8.28 35.65
N HIS A 90 9.49 7.10 35.98
CA HIS A 90 8.08 6.97 36.32
C HIS A 90 7.78 7.79 37.58
N ALA A 91 7.15 8.95 37.41
CA ALA A 91 6.56 9.69 38.52
C ALA A 91 5.20 9.06 38.83
N PHE A 92 4.94 8.77 40.10
CA PHE A 92 3.63 8.32 40.56
C PHE A 92 2.76 9.54 40.91
N PRO A 93 1.46 9.54 40.57
CA PRO A 93 0.74 8.54 39.79
C PRO A 93 1.18 8.53 38.32
N ARG A 94 1.18 7.36 37.68
CA ARG A 94 1.66 7.14 36.31
C ARG A 94 0.99 8.14 35.36
N ALA A 95 1.67 9.24 35.04
CA ALA A 95 1.23 10.14 34.00
C ALA A 95 1.29 9.37 32.68
N VAL A 96 0.14 9.20 32.02
CA VAL A 96 0.10 8.62 30.67
C VAL A 96 0.88 9.58 29.76
N PRO A 97 2.00 9.15 29.14
CA PRO A 97 2.77 10.03 28.28
C PRO A 97 1.87 10.56 27.16
N SER A 98 1.82 11.88 26.98
CA SER A 98 1.05 12.50 25.90
C SER A 98 1.49 11.93 24.54
N VAL A 99 0.53 11.45 23.76
CA VAL A 99 0.70 11.01 22.36
C VAL A 99 0.91 12.18 21.39
N LYS A 100 0.77 13.43 21.87
CA LYS A 100 1.00 14.66 21.11
C LYS A 100 2.41 15.19 21.37
N LYS A 101 3.40 14.56 20.77
CA LYS A 101 4.77 15.11 20.72
C LYS A 101 5.14 15.40 19.27
N ALA A 102 5.69 16.60 19.04
CA ALA A 102 5.98 17.15 17.72
C ALA A 102 6.78 16.20 16.81
N SER A 103 7.68 15.38 17.37
CA SER A 103 8.48 14.40 16.62
C SER A 103 7.67 13.23 16.05
N GLN A 104 6.58 12.81 16.69
CA GLN A 104 5.69 11.79 16.12
C GLN A 104 4.73 12.40 15.10
N GLU A 105 4.41 13.69 15.24
CA GLU A 105 3.59 14.42 14.28
C GLU A 105 4.34 14.65 12.97
N SER A 106 5.62 15.04 13.02
CA SER A 106 6.44 15.23 11.81
C SER A 106 6.54 13.96 10.96
N LEU A 107 6.78 12.80 11.58
CA LEU A 107 6.83 11.52 10.85
C LEU A 107 5.48 11.12 10.25
N LYS A 108 4.36 11.52 10.85
CA LYS A 108 3.02 11.35 10.25
C LYS A 108 2.84 12.26 9.04
N TYR A 109 3.24 13.52 9.13
CA TYR A 109 3.17 14.45 7.99
C TYR A 109 4.04 13.99 6.83
N ILE A 110 5.25 13.49 7.08
CA ILE A 110 6.10 12.91 6.05
C ILE A 110 5.39 11.72 5.38
N ALA A 111 4.79 10.82 6.15
CA ALA A 111 4.03 9.70 5.58
C ALA A 111 2.85 10.17 4.73
N ILE A 112 2.12 11.21 5.16
CA ILE A 112 1.02 11.82 4.39
C ILE A 112 1.54 12.42 3.08
N ILE A 113 2.65 13.15 3.10
CA ILE A 113 3.26 13.73 1.89
C ILE A 113 3.63 12.64 0.88
N VAL A 114 4.25 11.54 1.34
CA VAL A 114 4.58 10.40 0.49
C VAL A 114 3.30 9.81 -0.13
N ILE A 115 2.24 9.61 0.66
CA ILE A 115 0.96 9.11 0.15
C ILE A 115 0.39 10.04 -0.92
N LEU A 116 0.42 11.36 -0.72
CA LEU A 116 -0.08 12.32 -1.70
C LEU A 116 0.72 12.29 -3.01
N ILE A 117 2.06 12.16 -2.94
CA ILE A 117 2.90 12.01 -4.14
C ILE A 117 2.50 10.75 -4.90
N PHE A 118 2.36 9.61 -4.21
CA PHE A 118 1.94 8.36 -4.85
C PHE A 118 0.52 8.42 -5.42
N LEU A 119 -0.42 9.08 -4.73
CA LEU A 119 -1.77 9.31 -5.23
C LEU A 119 -1.75 10.09 -6.56
N ILE A 120 -0.99 11.18 -6.61
CA ILE A 120 -0.86 11.99 -7.83
C ILE A 120 -0.27 11.16 -8.95
N LEU A 121 0.88 10.50 -8.72
CA LEU A 121 1.54 9.68 -9.74
C LEU A 121 0.66 8.54 -10.23
N ALA A 122 -0.01 7.82 -9.32
CA ALA A 122 -0.93 6.74 -9.69
C ALA A 122 -2.12 7.27 -10.48
N THR A 123 -2.63 8.47 -10.17
CA THR A 123 -3.73 9.09 -10.92
C THR A 123 -3.28 9.45 -12.34
N LEU A 124 -2.08 10.03 -12.49
CA LEU A 124 -1.53 10.36 -13.80
C LEU A 124 -1.37 9.11 -14.67
N VAL A 125 -0.80 8.04 -14.11
CA VAL A 125 -0.55 6.78 -14.82
C VAL A 125 -1.85 6.03 -15.13
N ALA A 126 -2.84 6.04 -14.25
CA ALA A 126 -4.04 5.23 -14.43
C ALA A 126 -5.11 5.87 -15.31
N PHE A 127 -5.14 7.21 -15.41
CA PHE A 127 -6.27 7.94 -16.01
C PHE A 127 -5.87 8.99 -17.04
N ILE A 128 -4.58 9.32 -17.18
CA ILE A 128 -4.12 10.36 -18.12
C ILE A 128 -3.21 9.77 -19.20
N TRP A 129 -2.26 8.93 -18.82
CA TRP A 129 -1.31 8.28 -19.72
C TRP A 129 -1.79 6.90 -20.12
#